data_AF-A0A662I547-F1
#
_entry.id   AF-A0A662I547-F1
#
_cell.length_a   1.000
_cell.length_b   1.000
_cell.length_c   1.000
_cell.angle_alpha   90.00
_cell.angle_beta   90.00
_cell.angle_gamma   90.00
#
_symmetry.space_group_name_H-M   'P 1'
#
loop_
_entity.id
_entity.type
_entity.pdbx_description
1 polymer ?
#
loop_
_entity_poly.entity_id
_entity_poly.type
_entity_poly.pdbx_seq_one_letter_code
_entity_poly.pdbx_strand_id
1 'polypeptide(L)'
;MIRWLLSVWVKAPYLKNADILIASACLPQVNSALFKKISENKIVLLACPEKEGAVHHGKIAAIIKCSKPKSITVVTTEGSPHCFTLHASVNEAVFLVGNSLPRKHYVVVNGEQLYEIKPETVRIARYLHLVDELLRKYPKVLEELSKHSLEHKSSS
;
A
#
# COMPACT_ATOMS: atom_id res chain seq x y z
N MET A 1 16.21 6.64 -6.98
CA MET A 1 15.51 7.85 -7.48
C MET A 1 14.14 7.90 -6.82
N ILE A 2 13.78 9.00 -6.15
CA ILE A 2 12.51 9.17 -5.44
C ILE A 2 11.68 10.21 -6.18
N ARG A 3 10.41 9.90 -6.48
CA ARG A 3 9.46 10.80 -7.15
C ARG A 3 8.07 10.67 -6.54
N TRP A 4 7.19 11.62 -6.81
CA TRP A 4 5.76 11.51 -6.48
C TRP A 4 5.02 10.71 -7.55
N LEU A 5 4.16 9.77 -7.14
CA LEU A 5 3.42 8.87 -8.03
C LEU A 5 2.58 9.63 -9.07
N LEU A 6 1.90 10.71 -8.66
CA LEU A 6 1.07 11.48 -9.61
C LEU A 6 1.90 12.35 -10.57
N SER A 7 3.12 12.71 -10.19
CA SER A 7 4.02 13.59 -10.96
C SER A 7 4.91 12.87 -11.98
N VAL A 8 4.79 11.55 -12.16
CA VAL A 8 5.59 10.83 -13.17
C VAL A 8 4.91 10.77 -14.53
N TRP A 9 5.69 10.90 -15.61
CA TRP A 9 5.22 10.55 -16.94
C TRP A 9 5.16 9.03 -17.09
N VAL A 10 3.98 8.49 -17.44
CA VAL A 10 3.72 7.04 -17.42
C VAL A 10 4.51 6.23 -18.46
N LYS A 11 5.21 6.89 -19.39
CA LYS A 11 6.10 6.28 -20.39
C LYS A 11 7.58 6.56 -20.11
N ALA A 12 7.92 7.11 -18.94
CA ALA A 12 9.30 7.44 -18.62
C ALA A 12 10.20 6.20 -18.73
N PRO A 13 11.37 6.26 -19.40
CA PRO A 13 12.19 5.08 -19.69
C PRO A 13 12.59 4.28 -18.45
N TYR A 14 12.82 4.95 -17.31
CA TYR A 14 13.21 4.30 -16.05
C TYR A 14 12.09 3.46 -15.40
N LEU A 15 10.83 3.60 -15.83
CA LEU A 15 9.72 2.77 -15.33
C LEU A 15 9.63 1.43 -16.10
N LYS A 16 10.26 1.34 -17.28
CA LYS A 16 10.15 0.17 -18.14
C LYS A 16 10.90 -1.02 -17.54
N ASN A 17 10.23 -2.16 -17.40
CA ASN A 17 10.78 -3.38 -16.80
C ASN A 17 11.37 -3.19 -15.39
N ALA A 18 11.00 -2.13 -14.68
CA ALA A 18 11.53 -1.81 -13.36
C ALA A 18 10.76 -2.52 -12.25
N ASP A 19 11.45 -2.77 -11.14
CA ASP A 19 10.81 -3.06 -9.86
C ASP A 19 10.39 -1.73 -9.21
N ILE A 20 9.08 -1.52 -9.05
CA ILE A 20 8.54 -0.26 -8.52
C ILE A 20 8.18 -0.43 -7.04
N LEU A 21 8.62 0.50 -6.21
CA LEU A 21 8.16 0.68 -4.84
C LEU A 21 7.19 1.87 -4.80
N ILE A 22 5.93 1.61 -4.46
CA ILE A 22 4.96 2.64 -4.11
C ILE A 22 4.95 2.74 -2.57
N ALA A 23 5.40 3.85 -2.01
CA ALA A 23 5.51 4.02 -0.56
C ALA A 23 4.62 5.16 -0.03
N SER A 24 4.09 5.04 1.18
CA SER A 24 3.45 6.18 1.86
C SER A 24 4.47 7.32 2.01
N ALA A 25 4.07 8.54 1.67
CA ALA A 25 4.98 9.69 1.62
C ALA A 25 5.62 10.04 2.98
N CYS A 26 4.97 9.65 4.09
CA CYS A 26 5.48 9.83 5.45
C CYS A 26 6.48 8.76 5.89
N LEU A 27 6.64 7.65 5.15
CA LEU A 27 7.50 6.54 5.57
C LEU A 27 8.98 6.92 5.74
N PRO A 28 9.59 7.78 4.89
CA PRO A 28 10.97 8.24 5.11
C PRO A 28 11.17 8.96 6.44
N GLN A 29 10.15 9.66 6.94
CA GLN A 29 10.17 10.36 8.22
C GLN A 29 9.86 9.43 9.39
N VAL A 30 8.94 8.48 9.21
CA VAL A 30 8.57 7.49 10.23
C VAL A 30 9.73 6.53 10.50
N ASN A 31 10.38 6.00 9.45
CA ASN A 31 11.51 5.10 9.59
C ASN A 31 12.43 5.15 8.37
N SER A 32 13.43 6.04 8.43
CA SER A 32 14.39 6.27 7.35
C SER A 32 15.26 5.05 7.04
N ALA A 33 15.65 4.28 8.06
CA ALA A 33 16.49 3.10 7.91
C ALA A 33 15.74 1.97 7.17
N LEU A 34 14.50 1.69 7.58
CA LEU A 34 13.64 0.73 6.90
C LEU A 34 13.32 1.18 5.48
N PHE A 35 12.98 2.47 5.29
CA PHE A 35 12.74 3.04 3.97
C PHE A 35 13.94 2.85 3.03
N LYS A 36 15.16 3.10 3.52
CA LYS A 36 16.38 2.86 2.75
C LYS A 36 16.49 1.39 2.32
N LYS A 37 16.31 0.45 3.26
CA LYS A 37 16.38 -0.99 2.97
C LYS A 37 15.36 -1.44 1.92
N ILE A 38 14.09 -1.02 2.03
CA ILE A 38 13.04 -1.47 1.10
C ILE A 38 13.13 -0.83 -0.29
N SER A 39 13.80 0.33 -0.40
CA SER A 39 13.96 1.10 -1.64
C SER A 39 15.16 0.68 -2.48
N GLU A 40 16.04 -0.16 -1.94
CA GLU A 40 17.19 -0.71 -2.66
C GLU A 40 16.76 -1.36 -3.98
N ASN A 41 17.45 -0.97 -5.07
CA ASN A 41 17.25 -1.46 -6.43
C ASN A 41 15.83 -1.27 -7.01
N LYS A 42 15.04 -0.34 -6.46
CA LYS A 42 13.68 -0.04 -6.93
C LYS A 42 13.51 1.41 -7.35
N ILE A 43 12.57 1.65 -8.25
CA ILE A 43 12.07 3.00 -8.52
C ILE A 43 11.04 3.36 -7.47
N VAL A 44 11.31 4.42 -6.70
CA VAL A 44 10.44 4.82 -5.59
C VAL A 44 9.46 5.89 -6.02
N LEU A 45 8.18 5.60 -5.85
CA LEU A 45 7.04 6.49 -6.07
C LEU A 45 6.34 6.74 -4.73
N LEU A 46 6.50 7.93 -4.17
CA LEU A 46 5.79 8.36 -2.97
C LEU A 46 4.36 8.75 -3.30
N ALA A 47 3.43 8.41 -2.40
CA ALA A 47 2.02 8.77 -2.52
C ALA A 47 1.42 9.06 -1.13
N CYS A 48 0.47 10.00 -1.08
CA CYS A 48 -0.31 10.30 0.12
C CYS A 48 -1.79 10.50 -0.26
N PRO A 49 -2.65 9.49 -0.09
CA PRO A 49 -4.06 9.60 -0.43
C PRO A 49 -4.82 10.68 0.36
N GLU A 50 -4.37 11.04 1.55
CA GLU A 50 -4.93 12.16 2.32
C GLU A 50 -4.74 13.51 1.60
N LYS A 51 -3.54 13.75 1.04
CA LYS A 51 -3.21 14.99 0.33
C LYS A 51 -3.69 14.98 -1.13
N GLU A 52 -3.68 13.81 -1.76
CA GLU A 52 -3.87 13.66 -3.21
C GLU A 52 -5.28 13.19 -3.60
N GLY A 53 -6.08 12.72 -2.63
CA GLY A 53 -7.36 12.05 -2.88
C GLY A 53 -7.19 10.61 -3.38
N ALA A 54 -8.32 9.93 -3.64
CA ALA A 54 -8.36 8.52 -4.03
C ALA A 54 -8.17 8.29 -5.55
N VAL A 55 -7.14 8.89 -6.15
CA VAL A 55 -6.94 8.92 -7.62
C VAL A 55 -5.79 8.03 -8.13
N HIS A 56 -5.09 7.33 -7.25
CA HIS A 56 -3.86 6.60 -7.63
C HIS A 56 -4.09 5.42 -8.56
N HIS A 57 -5.22 4.72 -8.45
CA HIS A 57 -5.51 3.51 -9.22
C HIS A 57 -5.38 3.75 -10.75
N GLY A 58 -5.92 4.86 -11.26
CA GLY A 58 -5.86 5.20 -12.68
C GLY A 58 -4.43 5.49 -13.15
N LYS A 59 -3.65 6.22 -12.35
CA LYS A 59 -2.23 6.50 -12.65
C LYS A 59 -1.40 5.22 -12.66
N ILE A 60 -1.61 4.35 -11.67
CA ILE A 60 -0.91 3.06 -11.56
C ILE A 60 -1.29 2.17 -12.76
N ALA A 61 -2.58 2.08 -13.12
CA ALA A 61 -3.03 1.31 -14.28
C ALA A 61 -2.37 1.81 -15.58
N ALA A 62 -2.28 3.12 -15.76
CA ALA A 62 -1.59 3.73 -16.90
C ALA A 62 -0.09 3.40 -16.92
N ILE A 63 0.60 3.43 -15.77
CA ILE A 63 2.01 2.99 -15.65
C ILE A 63 2.14 1.52 -16.05
N ILE A 64 1.26 0.65 -15.55
CA ILE A 64 1.33 -0.79 -15.85
C ILE A 64 1.15 -1.01 -17.37
N LYS A 65 0.16 -0.38 -18.01
CA LYS A 65 -0.07 -0.53 -19.46
C LYS A 65 1.06 0.05 -20.31
N CYS A 66 1.54 1.24 -19.96
CA CYS A 66 2.51 1.98 -20.77
C CYS A 66 3.95 1.49 -20.58
N SER A 67 4.35 1.26 -19.33
CA SER A 67 5.74 0.95 -18.97
C SER A 67 5.99 -0.53 -18.75
N LYS A 68 4.97 -1.35 -18.48
CA LYS A 68 5.13 -2.80 -18.20
C LYS A 68 6.22 -3.06 -17.14
N PRO A 69 6.04 -2.55 -15.91
CA PRO A 69 7.00 -2.79 -14.83
C PRO A 69 7.10 -4.29 -14.54
N LYS A 70 8.24 -4.72 -13.99
CA LYS A 70 8.49 -6.12 -13.62
C LYS A 70 7.67 -6.53 -12.39
N SER A 71 7.59 -5.65 -11.40
CA SER A 71 6.79 -5.86 -10.19
C SER A 71 6.37 -4.54 -9.56
N ILE A 72 5.34 -4.59 -8.71
CA ILE A 72 4.96 -3.49 -7.82
C ILE A 72 4.98 -3.97 -6.37
N THR A 73 5.78 -3.30 -5.54
CA THR A 73 5.69 -3.42 -4.08
C THR A 73 4.98 -2.18 -3.54
N VAL A 74 3.94 -2.34 -2.73
CA VAL A 74 3.31 -1.23 -2.00
C VAL A 74 3.63 -1.36 -0.52
N VAL A 75 4.13 -0.27 0.10
CA VAL A 75 4.49 -0.22 1.51
C VAL A 75 3.88 1.02 2.16
N THR A 76 3.08 0.86 3.21
CA THR A 76 2.51 2.00 3.92
C THR A 76 2.74 1.91 5.42
N THR A 77 2.77 3.06 6.09
CA THR A 77 2.58 3.13 7.54
C THR A 77 1.20 2.57 7.91
N GLU A 78 1.13 1.70 8.92
CA GLU A 78 -0.12 1.13 9.41
C GLU A 78 -0.88 2.12 10.31
N GLY A 79 -2.21 1.98 10.39
CA GLY A 79 -3.07 2.75 11.30
C GLY A 79 -3.75 3.96 10.67
N SER A 80 -3.14 4.61 9.68
CA SER A 80 -3.79 5.72 8.96
C SER A 80 -4.83 5.21 7.94
N PRO A 81 -6.13 5.55 8.04
CA PRO A 81 -7.17 4.98 7.17
C PRO A 81 -6.93 5.23 5.68
N HIS A 82 -6.36 6.40 5.33
CA HIS A 82 -6.06 6.75 3.95
C HIS A 82 -4.99 5.83 3.32
N CYS A 83 -4.05 5.28 4.10
CA CYS A 83 -2.99 4.41 3.59
C CYS A 83 -3.54 3.09 3.00
N PHE A 84 -4.64 2.58 3.56
CA PHE A 84 -5.33 1.39 3.03
C PHE A 84 -5.72 1.56 1.56
N THR A 85 -6.19 2.76 1.17
CA THR A 85 -6.66 3.04 -0.19
C THR A 85 -5.56 2.90 -1.24
N LEU A 86 -4.29 3.06 -0.86
CA LEU A 86 -3.15 2.87 -1.76
C LEU A 86 -2.95 1.37 -2.09
N HIS A 87 -3.12 0.49 -1.10
CA HIS A 87 -3.12 -0.95 -1.34
C HIS A 87 -4.30 -1.37 -2.24
N ALA A 88 -5.49 -0.84 -1.97
CA ALA A 88 -6.66 -1.09 -2.80
C ALA A 88 -6.43 -0.61 -4.25
N SER A 89 -5.82 0.57 -4.42
CA SER A 89 -5.51 1.17 -5.72
C SER A 89 -4.58 0.29 -6.56
N VAL A 90 -3.57 -0.35 -5.96
CA VAL A 90 -2.68 -1.27 -6.68
C VAL A 90 -3.44 -2.53 -7.13
N ASN A 91 -4.26 -3.10 -6.26
CA ASN A 91 -5.09 -4.26 -6.60
C ASN A 91 -6.06 -3.94 -7.74
N GLU A 92 -6.73 -2.79 -7.66
CA GLU A 92 -7.67 -2.31 -8.67
C GLU A 92 -6.98 -2.00 -10.00
N ALA A 93 -5.83 -1.33 -9.97
CA ALA A 93 -5.06 -1.07 -11.18
C ALA A 93 -4.67 -2.36 -11.91
N VAL A 94 -4.22 -3.39 -11.19
CA VAL A 94 -3.90 -4.70 -11.80
C VAL A 94 -5.15 -5.36 -12.37
N PHE A 95 -6.28 -5.31 -11.66
CA PHE A 95 -7.57 -5.80 -12.15
C PHE A 95 -8.01 -5.10 -13.45
N LEU A 96 -8.02 -3.76 -13.46
CA LEU A 96 -8.42 -2.95 -14.62
C LEU A 96 -7.55 -3.21 -15.85
N VAL A 97 -6.27 -3.53 -15.62
CA VAL A 97 -5.33 -3.83 -16.71
C VAL A 97 -5.52 -5.25 -17.27
N GLY A 98 -6.05 -6.19 -16.48
CA GLY A 98 -6.25 -7.58 -16.90
C GLY A 98 -4.96 -8.37 -17.09
N ASN A 99 -3.84 -7.95 -16.47
CA ASN A 99 -2.53 -8.61 -16.60
C ASN A 99 -2.09 -9.29 -15.29
N SER A 100 -1.31 -10.36 -15.41
CA SER A 100 -0.58 -10.96 -14.29
C SER A 100 0.66 -10.13 -13.96
N LEU A 101 0.51 -9.09 -13.14
CA LEU A 101 1.64 -8.34 -12.59
C LEU A 101 1.96 -8.84 -11.17
N PRO A 102 3.19 -9.33 -10.91
CA PRO A 102 3.64 -9.64 -9.55
C PRO A 102 3.52 -8.40 -8.66
N ARG A 103 2.82 -8.56 -7.53
CA ARG A 103 2.68 -7.49 -6.56
C ARG A 103 2.77 -7.99 -5.13
N LYS A 104 3.33 -7.16 -4.27
CA LYS A 104 3.42 -7.40 -2.83
C LYS A 104 2.90 -6.22 -2.06
N HIS A 105 2.22 -6.48 -0.95
CA HIS A 105 1.70 -5.47 -0.05
C HIS A 105 2.41 -5.62 1.29
N TYR A 106 2.91 -4.52 1.83
CA TYR A 106 3.48 -4.49 3.16
C TYR A 106 2.94 -3.32 3.97
N VAL A 107 2.83 -3.53 5.28
CA VAL A 107 2.53 -2.47 6.23
C VAL A 107 3.68 -2.33 7.22
N VAL A 108 3.93 -1.12 7.68
CA VAL A 108 4.91 -0.79 8.72
C VAL A 108 4.14 -0.54 10.02
N VAL A 109 4.17 -1.54 10.89
CA VAL A 109 3.46 -1.57 12.16
C VAL A 109 4.27 -0.83 13.21
N ASN A 110 3.61 0.10 13.92
CA ASN A 110 4.21 0.96 14.95
C ASN A 110 5.49 1.70 14.49
N GLY A 111 5.62 1.93 13.18
CA GLY A 111 6.81 2.58 12.60
C GLY A 111 8.07 1.70 12.55
N GLU A 112 8.03 0.44 12.97
CA GLU A 112 9.23 -0.39 13.15
C GLU A 112 9.21 -1.66 12.31
N GLN A 113 8.10 -2.40 12.34
CA GLN A 113 8.06 -3.77 11.86
C GLN A 113 7.37 -3.86 10.51
N LEU A 114 8.03 -4.51 9.54
CA LEU A 114 7.47 -4.73 8.21
C LEU A 114 6.71 -6.06 8.16
N TYR A 115 5.41 -6.01 7.84
CA TYR A 115 4.56 -7.19 7.69
C TYR A 115 4.06 -7.35 6.27
N GLU A 116 4.16 -8.56 5.71
CA GLU A 116 3.60 -8.87 4.39
C GLU A 116 2.10 -9.15 4.50
N ILE A 117 1.33 -8.51 3.62
CA ILE A 117 -0.12 -8.62 3.54
C ILE A 117 -0.50 -9.28 2.21
N LYS A 118 -1.41 -10.25 2.27
CA LYS A 118 -1.92 -10.91 1.06
C LYS A 118 -2.84 -9.96 0.30
N PRO A 119 -2.86 -9.98 -1.05
CA PRO A 119 -3.82 -9.22 -1.83
C PRO A 119 -5.29 -9.48 -1.44
N GLU A 120 -5.59 -10.70 -1.00
CA GLU A 120 -6.90 -11.13 -0.51
C GLU A 120 -7.29 -10.40 0.78
N THR A 121 -6.36 -10.17 1.71
CA THR A 121 -6.62 -9.41 2.94
C THR A 121 -7.09 -8.00 2.60
N VAL A 122 -6.43 -7.34 1.64
CA VAL A 122 -6.82 -6.00 1.17
C VAL A 122 -8.22 -6.01 0.53
N ARG A 123 -8.57 -7.09 -0.17
CA ARG A 123 -9.92 -7.24 -0.74
C ARG A 123 -10.95 -7.46 0.35
N ILE A 124 -10.71 -8.38 1.28
CA ILE A 124 -11.61 -8.69 2.40
C ILE A 124 -11.90 -7.43 3.23
N ALA A 125 -10.91 -6.57 3.46
CA ALA A 125 -11.10 -5.30 4.17
C ALA A 125 -12.12 -4.35 3.49
N ARG A 126 -12.45 -4.54 2.21
CA ARG A 126 -13.53 -3.80 1.52
C ARG A 126 -14.92 -4.41 1.74
N TYR A 127 -14.99 -5.63 2.26
CA TYR A 127 -16.23 -6.37 2.51
C TYR A 127 -16.44 -6.47 4.02
N LEU A 128 -16.95 -5.39 4.62
CA LEU A 128 -17.08 -5.27 6.07
C LEU A 128 -17.95 -6.38 6.69
N HIS A 129 -18.92 -6.94 5.96
CA HIS A 129 -19.70 -8.08 6.44
C HIS A 129 -18.83 -9.33 6.70
N LEU A 130 -17.84 -9.61 5.84
CA LEU A 130 -16.91 -10.72 6.05
C LEU A 130 -15.94 -10.42 7.20
N VAL A 131 -15.48 -9.16 7.31
CA VAL A 131 -14.63 -8.73 8.43
C VAL A 131 -15.38 -8.87 9.76
N ASP A 132 -16.64 -8.47 9.80
CA ASP A 132 -17.51 -8.59 10.97
C ASP A 132 -17.80 -10.06 11.32
N GLU A 133 -18.04 -10.92 10.33
CA GLU A 133 -18.16 -12.37 10.55
C GLU A 133 -16.89 -12.96 11.16
N LEU A 134 -15.71 -12.54 10.69
CA LEU A 134 -14.43 -12.95 11.26
C LEU A 134 -14.25 -12.42 12.68
N LEU A 135 -14.65 -11.18 12.96
CA LEU A 135 -14.60 -10.58 14.29
C LEU A 135 -15.49 -11.36 15.27
N ARG A 136 -16.72 -11.70 14.89
CA ARG A 136 -17.63 -12.54 15.69
C ARG A 136 -17.05 -13.93 15.94
N LYS A 137 -16.35 -14.50 14.96
CA LYS A 137 -15.70 -15.83 15.09
C LYS A 137 -14.45 -15.80 15.95
N TYR A 138 -13.71 -14.67 15.98
CA TYR A 138 -12.45 -14.52 16.69
C TYR A 138 -12.40 -13.23 17.51
N PRO A 139 -13.26 -13.09 18.55
CA PRO A 139 -13.40 -11.85 19.31
C PRO A 139 -12.11 -11.42 20.02
N LYS A 140 -11.20 -12.35 20.31
CA LYS A 140 -9.87 -12.08 20.89
C LYS A 140 -9.00 -11.14 20.05
N VAL A 141 -9.31 -10.96 18.76
CA VAL A 141 -8.61 -9.99 17.91
C VAL A 141 -8.78 -8.55 18.43
N LEU A 142 -9.83 -8.27 19.21
CA LEU A 142 -10.02 -6.97 19.85
C LEU A 142 -8.93 -6.68 20.88
N GLU A 143 -8.46 -7.70 21.62
CA GLU A 143 -7.35 -7.53 22.55
C GLU A 143 -6.05 -7.13 21.82
N GLU A 144 -5.86 -7.64 20.60
CA GLU A 144 -4.73 -7.25 19.75
C GLU A 144 -4.93 -5.84 19.18
N LEU A 145 -6.14 -5.52 18.70
CA LEU A 145 -6.49 -4.18 18.23
C LEU A 145 -6.26 -3.14 19.32
N SER A 146 -6.59 -3.46 20.57
CA SER A 146 -6.31 -2.63 21.74
C SER A 146 -4.83 -2.44 22.02
N LYS A 147 -3.89 -3.14 21.38
CA LYS A 147 -2.45 -2.83 21.52
C LYS A 147 -2.04 -1.72 20.56
N HIS A 148 -2.63 -1.70 19.36
CA HIS A 148 -2.23 -0.85 18.24
C HIS A 148 -3.09 0.41 18.07
N SER A 149 -4.41 0.32 18.27
CA SER A 149 -5.34 1.42 17.98
C SER A 149 -5.62 2.26 19.22
N LEU A 150 -5.18 3.52 19.19
CA LEU A 150 -5.53 4.51 20.22
C LEU A 150 -7.03 4.85 20.18
N GLU A 151 -7.60 4.94 18.98
CA GLU A 151 -9.03 5.18 18.78
C GLU A 151 -9.88 4.11 19.47
N HIS A 152 -9.50 2.84 19.32
CA HIS A 152 -10.20 1.73 19.94
C HIS A 152 -10.07 1.78 21.48
N LYS A 153 -8.84 1.98 22.00
CA LYS A 153 -8.60 2.11 23.45
C LYS A 153 -9.43 3.22 24.10
N SER A 154 -9.62 4.34 23.41
CA SER A 154 -10.37 5.48 23.95
C SER A 154 -11.89 5.33 23.84
N SER A 155 -12.36 4.38 23.03
CA SER A 155 -13.79 4.17 22.75
C SER A 155 -14.35 2.90 23.42
N SER A 156 -13.49 2.13 24.08
CA SER A 156 -13.78 0.85 24.76
C SER A 156 -13.93 1.00 26.26
#